data_AF-A0A7X8EKM1-F1
#
_entry.id   AF-A0A7X8EKM1-F1
#
_cell.length_a   1.000
_cell.length_b   1.000
_cell.length_c   1.000
_cell.angle_alpha   90.00
_cell.angle_beta   90.00
_cell.angle_gamma   90.00
#
_symmetry.space_group_name_H-M   'P 1'
#
loop_
_entity.id
_entity.type
_entity.pdbx_description
1 polymer ?
#
loop_
_entity_poly.entity_id
_entity_poly.type
_entity_poly.pdbx_seq_one_letter_code
_entity_poly.pdbx_strand_id
1 'polypeptide(L)'
;MILKDLTKVLAALVLAVFICLGLAPLTAECAEKPAKNDITRTEFFLKKFEEKVEKYKGQPFKLGYEENEALKRIRDLKEKYPDDGEVEELFQRGRAALMRSKGDFMEITPEMLAYRENEQKLKKLFGDLADKEWKEFVKSVQEGPMAIEKPFPAPDQNTVSIEDIRGSYVILDDFEYPANQFIDLGREFVSVGSGTKGYYFVEISGRSWLGPYEAVKRYRRLINRDLPEEGKWTLLGRVTGVEMVIPQAEKVKTITARWGWVVTPVALYIPGHTFAFYEADSELGGNFAGEERMEEIKAPLYTVRVIPDDVTPEGLVEIFAASIKEKNFDLFKECISPGRQRNKKEESLINYHWDLHLDRFASLYVHVTTEEAKIEV
;
A
#
# COMPACT_ATOMS: atom_id res chain seq x y z
N MET A 1 5.73 21.06 17.78
CA MET A 1 5.29 20.06 18.76
C MET A 1 3.92 20.41 19.35
N ILE A 2 2.95 20.80 18.51
CA ILE A 2 1.57 21.15 18.94
C ILE A 2 0.51 20.53 18.01
N LEU A 3 0.89 20.09 16.80
CA LEU A 3 -0.06 19.50 15.83
C LEU A 3 -0.38 18.01 16.01
N LYS A 4 0.37 17.27 16.85
CA LYS A 4 0.16 15.81 17.04
C LYS A 4 -0.86 15.46 18.13
N ASP A 5 -1.15 16.39 19.05
CA ASP A 5 -2.09 16.14 20.15
C ASP A 5 -3.55 16.40 19.77
N LEU A 6 -3.82 17.24 18.76
CA LEU A 6 -5.20 17.52 18.32
C LEU A 6 -5.86 16.31 17.64
N THR A 7 -5.10 15.50 16.90
CA THR A 7 -5.60 14.31 16.20
C THR A 7 -5.90 13.13 17.14
N LYS A 8 -5.21 13.04 18.28
CA LYS A 8 -5.47 12.00 19.29
C LYS A 8 -6.72 12.32 20.12
N VAL A 9 -7.00 13.60 20.37
CA VAL A 9 -8.23 14.03 21.06
C VAL A 9 -9.45 13.85 20.17
N LEU A 10 -9.33 14.05 18.85
CA LEU A 10 -10.44 13.83 17.92
C LEU A 10 -10.78 12.33 17.74
N ALA A 11 -9.77 11.45 17.69
CA ALA A 11 -9.99 10.01 17.53
C ALA A 11 -10.61 9.36 18.79
N ALA A 12 -10.25 9.84 20.00
CA ALA A 12 -10.84 9.36 21.25
C ALA A 12 -12.33 9.74 21.39
N LEU A 13 -12.75 10.85 20.77
CA LEU A 13 -14.14 11.31 20.81
C LEU A 13 -15.06 10.54 19.84
N VAL A 14 -14.51 10.01 18.75
CA VAL A 14 -15.27 9.16 17.80
C VAL A 14 -15.44 7.73 18.31
N LEU A 15 -14.49 7.22 19.12
CA LEU A 15 -14.58 5.86 19.67
C LEU A 15 -15.43 5.77 20.95
N ALA A 16 -15.52 6.83 21.74
CA ALA A 16 -16.36 6.86 22.95
C ALA A 16 -17.88 6.90 22.65
N VAL A 17 -18.27 7.32 21.45
CA VAL A 17 -19.68 7.34 21.01
C VAL A 17 -20.18 5.95 20.58
N PHE A 18 -19.29 4.99 20.32
CA PHE A 18 -19.67 3.65 19.82
C PHE A 18 -19.94 2.59 20.90
N ILE A 19 -19.67 2.85 22.18
CA ILE A 19 -19.73 1.80 23.24
C ILE A 19 -20.87 1.98 24.26
N CYS A 20 -21.62 3.09 24.24
CA CYS A 20 -22.70 3.30 25.23
C CYS A 20 -24.11 2.83 24.81
N LEU A 21 -24.27 2.11 23.69
CA LEU A 21 -25.58 1.60 23.23
C LEU A 21 -25.89 0.14 23.63
N GLY A 22 -25.07 -0.46 24.49
CA GLY A 22 -25.36 -1.77 25.08
C GLY A 22 -26.10 -1.66 26.40
N LEU A 23 -27.40 -2.01 26.38
CA LEU A 23 -28.26 -2.39 27.51
C LEU A 23 -28.80 -1.27 28.42
N ALA A 24 -30.01 -0.78 28.12
CA ALA A 24 -31.02 -0.34 29.10
C ALA A 24 -32.42 -0.27 28.44
N PRO A 25 -33.52 -0.37 29.22
CA PRO A 25 -34.74 -1.09 28.83
C PRO A 25 -35.68 -0.32 27.90
N LEU A 26 -36.57 -1.08 27.25
CA LEU A 26 -37.79 -0.61 26.58
C LEU A 26 -38.64 0.26 27.51
N THR A 27 -38.41 1.57 27.48
CA THR A 27 -39.43 2.56 27.74
C THR A 27 -39.78 3.18 26.41
N ALA A 28 -40.97 2.84 25.90
CA ALA A 28 -41.61 3.57 24.81
C ALA A 28 -41.96 4.98 25.33
N GLU A 29 -40.95 5.85 25.40
CA GLU A 29 -41.19 7.28 25.34
C GLU A 29 -41.74 7.55 23.95
N CYS A 30 -42.95 8.10 23.87
CA CYS A 30 -43.47 8.69 22.64
C CYS A 30 -42.39 9.65 22.13
N ALA A 31 -41.65 9.25 21.10
CA ALA A 31 -40.67 10.09 20.44
C ALA A 31 -41.36 11.41 20.13
N GLU A 32 -40.89 12.48 20.79
CA GLU A 32 -41.46 13.81 20.66
C GLU A 32 -41.35 14.18 19.18
N LYS A 33 -42.49 14.25 18.49
CA LYS A 33 -42.47 14.45 17.04
C LYS A 33 -42.20 15.92 16.75
N PRO A 34 -41.38 16.22 15.73
CA PRO A 34 -41.16 17.60 15.30
C PRO A 34 -42.50 18.28 14.99
N ALA A 35 -42.63 19.55 15.38
CA ALA A 35 -43.80 20.34 15.05
C ALA A 35 -43.92 20.44 13.52
N LYS A 36 -45.09 20.10 12.95
CA LYS A 36 -45.33 20.13 11.50
C LYS A 36 -44.96 21.46 10.84
N ASN A 37 -45.11 22.56 11.57
CA ASN A 37 -44.74 23.90 11.09
C ASN A 37 -43.23 24.06 10.91
N ASP A 38 -42.41 23.45 11.76
CA ASP A 38 -40.95 23.53 11.69
C ASP A 38 -40.41 22.67 10.53
N ILE A 39 -41.02 21.51 10.29
CA ILE A 39 -40.74 20.66 9.11
C ILE A 39 -41.10 21.41 7.84
N THR A 40 -42.34 21.91 7.73
CA THR A 40 -42.85 22.61 6.54
C THR A 40 -42.00 23.86 6.22
N ARG A 41 -41.63 24.60 7.26
CA ARG A 41 -40.76 25.78 7.10
C ARG A 41 -39.37 25.38 6.64
N THR A 42 -38.78 24.34 7.24
CA THR A 42 -37.45 23.85 6.83
C THR A 42 -37.47 23.35 5.38
N GLU A 43 -38.51 22.63 4.99
CA GLU A 43 -38.72 22.14 3.63
C GLU A 43 -38.83 23.29 2.61
N PHE A 44 -39.53 24.38 2.97
CA PHE A 44 -39.63 25.56 2.09
C PHE A 44 -38.27 26.19 1.78
N PHE A 45 -37.42 26.37 2.79
CA PHE A 45 -36.07 26.92 2.58
C PHE A 45 -35.15 25.93 1.85
N LEU A 46 -35.30 24.63 2.11
CA LEU A 46 -34.57 23.59 1.39
C LEU A 46 -34.94 23.55 -0.10
N LYS A 47 -36.24 23.63 -0.45
CA LYS A 47 -36.68 23.71 -1.86
C LYS A 47 -36.09 24.89 -2.59
N LYS A 48 -36.05 26.08 -1.96
CA LYS A 48 -35.38 27.25 -2.55
C LYS A 48 -33.89 27.03 -2.79
N PHE A 49 -33.22 26.33 -1.86
CA PHE A 49 -31.82 25.98 -2.03
C PHE A 49 -31.62 25.00 -3.19
N GLU A 50 -32.44 23.96 -3.28
CA GLU A 50 -32.44 22.96 -4.37
C GLU A 50 -32.70 23.64 -5.73
N GLU A 51 -33.70 24.51 -5.85
CA GLU A 51 -33.99 25.28 -7.06
C GLU A 51 -32.80 26.16 -7.48
N LYS A 52 -32.10 26.76 -6.52
CA LYS A 52 -30.92 27.56 -6.81
C LYS A 52 -29.76 26.69 -7.28
N VAL A 53 -29.56 25.54 -6.67
CA VAL A 53 -28.58 24.55 -7.12
C VAL A 53 -28.83 24.15 -8.58
N GLU A 54 -30.09 23.87 -8.94
CA GLU A 54 -30.47 23.51 -10.32
C GLU A 54 -30.19 24.65 -11.30
N LYS A 55 -30.46 25.91 -10.91
CA LYS A 55 -30.17 27.09 -11.74
C LYS A 55 -28.69 27.24 -12.09
N TYR A 56 -27.80 26.85 -11.18
CA TYR A 56 -26.36 26.96 -11.38
C TYR A 56 -25.76 25.79 -12.19
N LYS A 57 -26.55 24.77 -12.54
CA LYS A 57 -26.16 23.67 -13.45
C LYS A 57 -24.73 23.12 -13.19
N GLY A 58 -24.42 22.82 -11.93
CA GLY A 58 -23.11 22.25 -11.56
C GLY A 58 -21.99 23.28 -11.36
N GLN A 59 -22.25 24.58 -11.50
CA GLN A 59 -21.26 25.63 -11.17
C GLN A 59 -21.24 25.92 -9.66
N PRO A 60 -20.05 26.07 -9.05
CA PRO A 60 -19.94 26.41 -7.64
C PRO A 60 -20.46 27.83 -7.36
N PHE A 61 -21.18 28.00 -6.25
CA PHE A 61 -21.62 29.32 -5.79
C PHE A 61 -21.49 29.50 -4.28
N LYS A 62 -21.42 30.77 -3.84
CA LYS A 62 -21.36 31.10 -2.41
C LYS A 62 -22.76 31.02 -1.80
N LEU A 63 -22.85 30.34 -0.66
CA LEU A 63 -24.08 30.25 0.13
C LEU A 63 -24.48 31.63 0.64
N GLY A 64 -25.73 32.02 0.40
CA GLY A 64 -26.33 33.27 0.88
C GLY A 64 -27.13 33.04 2.16
N TYR A 65 -28.05 33.96 2.46
CA TYR A 65 -28.85 33.90 3.69
C TYR A 65 -29.78 32.69 3.72
N GLU A 66 -30.57 32.47 2.65
CA GLU A 66 -31.60 31.42 2.61
C GLU A 66 -31.01 30.01 2.71
N GLU A 67 -29.85 29.77 2.10
CA GLU A 67 -29.18 28.47 2.15
C GLU A 67 -28.57 28.19 3.52
N ASN A 68 -27.92 29.19 4.13
CA ASN A 68 -27.40 29.06 5.49
C ASN A 68 -28.53 28.88 6.51
N GLU A 69 -29.68 29.51 6.30
CA GLU A 69 -30.86 29.35 7.15
C GLU A 69 -31.50 27.96 7.00
N ALA A 70 -31.54 27.41 5.78
CA ALA A 70 -31.97 26.03 5.52
C ALA A 70 -31.09 25.02 6.27
N LEU A 71 -29.76 25.11 6.11
CA LEU A 71 -28.82 24.19 6.75
C LEU A 71 -28.83 24.30 8.28
N LYS A 72 -28.96 25.52 8.81
CA LYS A 72 -29.07 25.74 10.26
C LYS A 72 -30.32 25.07 10.82
N ARG A 73 -31.48 25.25 10.17
CA ARG A 73 -32.75 24.63 10.62
C ARG A 73 -32.70 23.11 10.54
N ILE A 74 -32.15 22.55 9.47
CA ILE A 74 -31.96 21.10 9.31
C ILE A 74 -31.09 20.54 10.44
N ARG A 75 -29.98 21.21 10.77
CA ARG A 75 -29.10 20.81 11.88
C ARG A 75 -29.82 20.88 13.22
N ASP A 76 -30.49 22.00 13.49
CA ASP A 76 -31.20 22.22 14.76
C ASP A 76 -32.37 21.21 14.94
N LEU A 77 -32.99 20.73 13.84
CA LEU A 77 -33.98 19.64 13.87
C LEU A 77 -33.33 18.28 14.07
N LYS A 78 -32.21 17.98 13.39
CA LYS A 78 -31.50 16.69 13.52
C LYS A 78 -30.91 16.48 14.91
N GLU A 79 -30.46 17.54 15.57
CA GLU A 79 -29.98 17.51 16.96
C GLU A 79 -31.11 17.22 17.96
N LYS A 80 -32.33 17.71 17.70
CA LYS A 80 -33.50 17.53 18.58
C LYS A 80 -34.24 16.21 18.33
N TYR A 81 -34.25 15.74 17.09
CA TYR A 81 -35.01 14.57 16.66
C TYR A 81 -34.11 13.65 15.81
N PRO A 82 -33.12 12.96 16.45
CA PRO A 82 -32.13 12.17 15.73
C PRO A 82 -32.71 10.91 15.06
N ASP A 83 -33.77 10.34 15.61
CA ASP A 83 -34.37 9.08 15.13
C ASP A 83 -35.65 9.28 14.30
N ASP A 84 -36.00 10.53 13.97
CA ASP A 84 -37.18 10.85 13.16
C ASP A 84 -36.87 10.72 11.66
N GLY A 85 -37.71 9.95 10.94
CA GLY A 85 -37.51 9.65 9.53
C GLY A 85 -37.72 10.85 8.59
N GLU A 86 -38.64 11.76 8.90
CA GLU A 86 -38.87 12.97 8.08
C GLU A 86 -37.71 13.95 8.23
N VAL A 87 -37.13 14.05 9.44
CA VAL A 87 -35.94 14.87 9.69
C VAL A 87 -34.69 14.27 9.02
N GLU A 88 -34.54 12.95 9.00
CA GLU A 88 -33.46 12.28 8.27
C GLU A 88 -33.55 12.54 6.76
N GLU A 89 -34.76 12.51 6.17
CA GLU A 89 -34.96 12.82 4.76
C GLU A 89 -34.54 14.27 4.43
N LEU A 90 -34.97 15.25 5.24
CA LEU A 90 -34.57 16.65 5.09
C LEU A 90 -33.05 16.81 5.23
N PHE A 91 -32.42 16.06 6.13
CA PHE A 91 -30.98 16.07 6.34
C PHE A 91 -30.21 15.56 5.11
N GLN A 92 -30.62 14.41 4.54
CA GLN A 92 -29.96 13.87 3.35
C GLN A 92 -30.14 14.78 2.13
N ARG A 93 -31.33 15.35 1.94
CA ARG A 93 -31.58 16.35 0.87
C ARG A 93 -30.75 17.62 1.05
N GLY A 94 -30.69 18.16 2.27
CA GLY A 94 -29.85 19.33 2.59
C GLY A 94 -28.37 19.08 2.36
N ARG A 95 -27.89 17.88 2.73
CA ARG A 95 -26.52 17.44 2.44
C ARG A 95 -26.26 17.35 0.94
N ALA A 96 -27.17 16.75 0.17
CA ALA A 96 -27.05 16.66 -1.29
C ALA A 96 -27.01 18.05 -1.95
N ALA A 97 -27.90 18.97 -1.56
CA ALA A 97 -27.92 20.35 -2.07
C ALA A 97 -26.63 21.13 -1.71
N LEU A 98 -26.14 20.98 -0.47
CA LEU A 98 -24.87 21.57 -0.04
C LEU A 98 -23.69 21.05 -0.88
N MET A 99 -23.66 19.75 -1.16
CA MET A 99 -22.62 19.20 -2.02
C MET A 99 -22.73 19.77 -3.44
N ARG A 100 -23.95 19.92 -4.01
CA ARG A 100 -24.16 20.39 -5.40
C ARG A 100 -23.80 21.87 -5.53
N SER A 101 -23.97 22.63 -4.45
CA SER A 101 -23.58 24.05 -4.40
C SER A 101 -22.08 24.28 -4.56
N LYS A 102 -21.25 23.26 -4.32
CA LYS A 102 -19.78 23.32 -4.47
C LYS A 102 -19.30 22.93 -5.87
N GLY A 103 -20.23 22.62 -6.78
CA GLY A 103 -19.97 22.25 -8.16
C GLY A 103 -20.49 20.86 -8.50
N ASP A 104 -20.15 20.37 -9.70
CA ASP A 104 -20.37 18.98 -10.07
C ASP A 104 -19.65 18.05 -9.08
N PHE A 105 -20.43 17.26 -8.37
CA PHE A 105 -19.92 16.21 -7.53
C PHE A 105 -20.58 14.90 -7.93
N MET A 106 -19.82 13.84 -7.77
CA MET A 106 -20.27 12.48 -7.94
C MET A 106 -20.16 11.79 -6.59
N GLU A 107 -21.20 11.06 -6.22
CA GLU A 107 -21.15 10.20 -5.05
C GLU A 107 -20.26 8.99 -5.38
N ILE A 108 -19.27 8.71 -4.54
CA ILE A 108 -18.40 7.55 -4.73
C ILE A 108 -19.22 6.30 -4.42
N THR A 109 -19.47 5.49 -5.43
CA THR A 109 -20.20 4.23 -5.27
C THR A 109 -19.27 3.12 -4.75
N PRO A 110 -19.81 2.08 -4.09
CA PRO A 110 -19.01 0.92 -3.70
C PRO A 110 -18.31 0.24 -4.89
N GLU A 111 -18.96 0.22 -6.05
CA GLU A 111 -18.39 -0.33 -7.30
C GLU A 111 -17.11 0.41 -7.72
N MET A 112 -17.06 1.74 -7.56
CA MET A 112 -15.85 2.52 -7.83
C MET A 112 -14.69 2.17 -6.91
N LEU A 113 -14.97 1.63 -5.72
CA LEU A 113 -13.96 1.24 -4.72
C LEU A 113 -13.64 -0.25 -4.71
N ALA A 114 -14.37 -1.07 -5.48
CA ALA A 114 -14.21 -2.53 -5.49
C ALA A 114 -12.76 -2.98 -5.77
N TYR A 115 -12.04 -2.25 -6.61
CA TYR A 115 -10.63 -2.55 -6.90
C TYR A 115 -9.73 -2.45 -5.67
N ARG A 116 -10.02 -1.55 -4.73
CA ARG A 116 -9.25 -1.40 -3.48
C ARG A 116 -9.49 -2.58 -2.55
N GLU A 117 -10.72 -3.07 -2.48
CA GLU A 117 -11.03 -4.28 -1.71
C GLU A 117 -10.34 -5.50 -2.31
N ASN A 118 -10.33 -5.61 -3.64
CA ASN A 118 -9.62 -6.68 -4.35
C ASN A 118 -8.10 -6.59 -4.12
N GLU A 119 -7.53 -5.38 -4.08
CA GLU A 119 -6.13 -5.19 -3.71
C GLU A 119 -5.83 -5.70 -2.29
N GLN A 120 -6.70 -5.44 -1.31
CA GLN A 120 -6.52 -5.98 0.05
C GLN A 120 -6.60 -7.51 0.09
N LYS A 121 -7.51 -8.11 -0.69
CA LYS A 121 -7.58 -9.58 -0.83
C LYS A 121 -6.29 -10.13 -1.44
N LEU A 122 -5.78 -9.50 -2.50
CA LEU A 122 -4.51 -9.88 -3.13
C LEU A 122 -3.34 -9.79 -2.16
N LYS A 123 -3.21 -8.68 -1.43
CA LYS A 123 -2.17 -8.50 -0.40
C LYS A 123 -2.19 -9.64 0.61
N LYS A 124 -3.37 -10.00 1.10
CA LYS A 124 -3.55 -11.10 2.05
C LYS A 124 -3.18 -12.46 1.45
N LEU A 125 -3.67 -12.77 0.24
CA LEU A 125 -3.39 -14.05 -0.43
C LEU A 125 -1.89 -14.28 -0.64
N PHE A 126 -1.18 -13.27 -1.16
CA PHE A 126 0.27 -13.36 -1.36
C PHE A 126 1.04 -13.33 -0.04
N GLY A 127 0.58 -12.60 0.97
CA GLY A 127 1.16 -12.63 2.30
C GLY A 127 1.07 -14.01 2.96
N ASP A 128 -0.11 -14.63 2.92
CA ASP A 128 -0.34 -15.98 3.45
C ASP A 128 0.50 -17.04 2.71
N LEU A 129 0.64 -16.88 1.39
CA LEU A 129 1.48 -17.74 0.55
C LEU A 129 2.97 -17.55 0.86
N ALA A 130 3.43 -16.31 1.01
CA ALA A 130 4.80 -15.99 1.41
C ALA A 130 5.15 -16.58 2.78
N ASP A 131 4.28 -16.43 3.78
CA ASP A 131 4.47 -16.98 5.12
C ASP A 131 4.55 -18.51 5.09
N LYS A 132 3.77 -19.16 4.22
CA LYS A 132 3.80 -20.62 4.04
C LYS A 132 5.11 -21.07 3.39
N GLU A 133 5.47 -20.49 2.26
CA GLU A 133 6.69 -20.86 1.51
C GLU A 133 7.95 -20.56 2.34
N TRP A 134 7.97 -19.45 3.08
CA TRP A 134 9.04 -19.14 4.03
C TRP A 134 9.21 -20.22 5.10
N LYS A 135 8.11 -20.66 5.73
CA LYS A 135 8.16 -21.70 6.77
C LYS A 135 8.68 -23.02 6.22
N GLU A 136 8.23 -23.41 5.03
CA GLU A 136 8.72 -24.62 4.35
C GLU A 136 10.21 -24.51 4.01
N PHE A 137 10.63 -23.34 3.49
CA PHE A 137 12.02 -23.06 3.14
C PHE A 137 12.94 -23.09 4.36
N VAL A 138 12.61 -22.35 5.43
CA VAL A 138 13.40 -22.32 6.67
C VAL A 138 13.48 -23.70 7.30
N LYS A 139 12.37 -24.46 7.32
CA LYS A 139 12.38 -25.83 7.84
C LYS A 139 13.38 -26.70 7.08
N SER A 140 13.39 -26.64 5.75
CA SER A 140 14.36 -27.40 4.94
C SER A 140 15.82 -27.01 5.21
N VAL A 141 16.08 -25.73 5.50
CA VAL A 141 17.40 -25.22 5.83
C VAL A 141 17.84 -25.66 7.23
N GLN A 142 16.93 -25.63 8.21
CA GLN A 142 17.20 -26.03 9.59
C GLN A 142 17.35 -27.55 9.76
N GLU A 143 16.66 -28.35 8.95
CA GLU A 143 16.84 -29.81 8.90
C GLU A 143 18.16 -30.23 8.22
N GLY A 144 18.81 -29.29 7.52
CA GLY A 144 20.13 -29.49 6.91
C GLY A 144 21.28 -29.49 7.93
N PRO A 145 22.45 -30.04 7.57
CA PRO A 145 23.57 -30.22 8.49
C PRO A 145 24.29 -28.92 8.90
N MET A 146 23.98 -27.76 8.30
CA MET A 146 24.73 -26.51 8.49
C MET A 146 23.79 -25.31 8.65
N ALA A 147 23.16 -25.17 9.82
CA ALA A 147 22.36 -24.00 10.21
C ALA A 147 22.82 -23.46 11.57
N ILE A 148 22.95 -22.13 11.66
CA ILE A 148 23.22 -21.43 12.92
C ILE A 148 21.87 -21.21 13.62
N GLU A 149 21.56 -22.07 14.60
CA GLU A 149 20.28 -22.01 15.33
C GLU A 149 20.06 -20.66 16.05
N LYS A 150 21.12 -20.11 16.64
CA LYS A 150 21.09 -18.84 17.38
C LYS A 150 22.10 -17.87 16.78
N PRO A 151 21.63 -16.94 15.92
CA PRO A 151 22.49 -15.95 15.27
C PRO A 151 23.21 -15.04 16.26
N PHE A 152 22.55 -14.69 17.37
CA PHE A 152 23.08 -13.81 18.40
C PHE A 152 23.07 -14.46 19.80
N PRO A 153 24.13 -14.26 20.61
CA PRO A 153 25.39 -13.61 20.25
C PRO A 153 26.11 -14.37 19.13
N ALA A 154 26.71 -13.63 18.19
CA ALA A 154 27.40 -14.20 17.05
C ALA A 154 28.60 -15.02 17.53
N PRO A 155 28.93 -16.15 16.86
CA PRO A 155 30.10 -16.94 17.19
C PRO A 155 31.35 -16.07 17.25
N ASP A 156 32.15 -16.19 18.32
CA ASP A 156 33.41 -15.44 18.41
C ASP A 156 34.43 -16.07 17.48
N GLN A 157 34.85 -15.31 16.47
CA GLN A 157 35.89 -15.69 15.51
C GLN A 157 37.25 -16.05 16.14
N ASN A 158 37.53 -15.66 17.39
CA ASN A 158 38.73 -16.11 18.09
C ASN A 158 38.60 -17.55 18.61
N THR A 159 37.37 -18.06 18.72
CA THR A 159 37.07 -19.40 19.24
C THR A 159 36.52 -20.34 18.17
N VAL A 160 35.94 -19.80 17.09
CA VAL A 160 35.34 -20.55 15.99
C VAL A 160 36.08 -20.24 14.69
N SER A 161 36.54 -21.28 13.99
CA SER A 161 37.18 -21.11 12.69
C SER A 161 36.15 -20.83 11.60
N ILE A 162 36.54 -20.06 10.58
CA ILE A 162 35.72 -19.91 9.37
C ILE A 162 35.47 -21.27 8.70
N GLU A 163 36.39 -22.23 8.80
CA GLU A 163 36.23 -23.56 8.22
C GLU A 163 35.06 -24.34 8.82
N ASP A 164 34.74 -24.09 10.10
CA ASP A 164 33.68 -24.79 10.82
C ASP A 164 32.28 -24.28 10.47
N ILE A 165 32.18 -23.00 10.08
CA ILE A 165 30.89 -22.33 9.85
C ILE A 165 30.70 -21.82 8.43
N ARG A 166 31.73 -21.91 7.59
CA ARG A 166 31.60 -21.53 6.19
C ARG A 166 30.55 -22.41 5.53
N GLY A 167 29.62 -21.75 4.90
CA GLY A 167 28.50 -22.38 4.24
C GLY A 167 27.30 -22.62 5.13
N SER A 168 27.40 -22.34 6.44
CA SER A 168 26.27 -22.40 7.35
C SER A 168 25.27 -21.29 7.06
N TYR A 169 23.99 -21.64 7.16
CA TYR A 169 22.90 -20.69 7.03
C TYR A 169 22.68 -19.92 8.33
N VAL A 170 22.34 -18.63 8.20
CA VAL A 170 22.00 -17.75 9.32
C VAL A 170 20.77 -16.94 8.96
N ILE A 171 19.85 -16.83 9.92
CA ILE A 171 18.65 -15.99 9.82
C ILE A 171 18.91 -14.71 10.61
N LEU A 172 18.69 -13.55 10.02
CA LEU A 172 18.96 -12.24 10.59
C LEU A 172 17.67 -11.41 10.59
N ASP A 173 16.95 -11.39 11.72
CA ASP A 173 15.63 -10.74 11.85
C ASP A 173 15.68 -9.20 11.97
N ASP A 174 16.84 -8.64 12.29
CA ASP A 174 17.08 -7.19 12.42
C ASP A 174 17.87 -6.65 11.22
N PHE A 175 17.69 -7.24 10.02
CA PHE A 175 18.30 -6.70 8.81
C PHE A 175 17.53 -5.44 8.39
N GLU A 176 18.22 -4.31 8.31
CA GLU A 176 17.63 -3.04 7.86
C GLU A 176 18.38 -2.58 6.62
N TYR A 177 17.66 -2.20 5.56
CA TYR A 177 18.25 -1.63 4.34
C TYR A 177 17.38 -0.43 3.89
N PRO A 178 17.99 0.68 3.42
CA PRO A 178 19.42 0.96 3.28
C PRO A 178 20.09 1.46 4.58
N ALA A 179 19.37 1.45 5.70
CA ALA A 179 19.97 1.73 7.01
C ALA A 179 21.15 0.80 7.27
N ASN A 180 22.21 1.26 7.95
CA ASN A 180 23.42 0.47 8.22
C ASN A 180 24.20 -0.01 6.98
N GLN A 181 23.90 0.51 5.77
CA GLN A 181 24.71 0.28 4.59
C GLN A 181 26.06 1.00 4.71
N PHE A 182 27.15 0.34 4.33
CA PHE A 182 28.48 0.93 4.25
C PHE A 182 29.29 0.32 3.10
N ILE A 183 30.35 1.03 2.71
CA ILE A 183 31.27 0.61 1.66
C ILE A 183 32.64 0.38 2.29
N ASP A 184 33.25 -0.77 1.99
CA ASP A 184 34.62 -1.11 2.37
C ASP A 184 35.33 -1.78 1.18
N LEU A 185 36.53 -1.30 0.83
CA LEU A 185 37.34 -1.79 -0.29
C LEU A 185 36.58 -1.99 -1.63
N GLY A 186 35.58 -1.14 -1.91
CA GLY A 186 34.78 -1.19 -3.14
C GLY A 186 33.67 -2.24 -3.13
N ARG A 187 33.45 -2.94 -2.02
CA ARG A 187 32.31 -3.82 -1.77
C ARG A 187 31.29 -3.09 -0.90
N GLU A 188 30.03 -3.42 -1.11
CA GLU A 188 28.92 -2.84 -0.36
C GLU A 188 28.37 -3.85 0.62
N PHE A 189 28.16 -3.41 1.86
CA PHE A 189 27.68 -4.24 2.95
C PHE A 189 26.55 -3.57 3.71
N VAL A 190 25.78 -4.39 4.42
CA VAL A 190 24.88 -3.96 5.49
C VAL A 190 25.32 -4.64 6.78
N SER A 191 25.57 -3.88 7.84
CA SER A 191 25.91 -4.47 9.14
C SER A 191 24.65 -4.87 9.91
N VAL A 192 24.65 -6.09 10.44
CA VAL A 192 23.62 -6.57 11.37
C VAL A 192 24.28 -6.99 12.68
N GLY A 193 23.71 -6.56 13.81
CA GLY A 193 24.24 -6.84 15.14
C GLY A 193 24.81 -5.61 15.84
N SER A 194 25.72 -5.83 16.78
CA SER A 194 26.28 -4.74 17.59
C SER A 194 27.60 -5.15 18.25
N GLY A 195 28.32 -4.20 18.84
CA GLY A 195 29.56 -4.49 19.57
C GLY A 195 29.41 -5.44 20.75
N THR A 196 28.20 -5.60 21.31
CA THR A 196 27.94 -6.53 22.43
C THR A 196 27.44 -7.90 21.97
N LYS A 197 26.79 -7.98 20.81
CA LYS A 197 26.27 -9.23 20.25
C LYS A 197 27.19 -9.84 19.19
N GLY A 198 28.18 -9.11 18.70
CA GLY A 198 28.93 -9.46 17.49
C GLY A 198 28.23 -8.96 16.21
N TYR A 199 28.94 -9.06 15.08
CA TYR A 199 28.49 -8.53 13.80
C TYR A 199 28.42 -9.61 12.72
N TYR A 200 27.39 -9.50 11.87
CA TYR A 200 27.36 -10.06 10.54
C TYR A 200 27.42 -8.92 9.52
N PHE A 201 28.24 -9.09 8.48
CA PHE A 201 28.35 -8.16 7.36
C PHE A 201 27.74 -8.80 6.13
N VAL A 202 26.53 -8.37 5.80
CA VAL A 202 25.79 -8.89 4.65
C VAL A 202 26.31 -8.20 3.40
N GLU A 203 26.89 -8.94 2.47
CA GLU A 203 27.41 -8.41 1.21
C GLU A 203 26.28 -8.19 0.20
N ILE A 204 26.12 -6.96 -0.26
CA ILE A 204 25.04 -6.53 -1.17
C ILE A 204 25.52 -6.06 -2.55
N SER A 205 26.82 -6.16 -2.83
CA SER A 205 27.41 -5.82 -4.14
C SER A 205 27.11 -6.83 -5.26
N GLY A 206 26.62 -8.02 -4.92
CA GLY A 206 26.47 -9.14 -5.86
C GLY A 206 25.04 -9.42 -6.34
N ARG A 207 24.93 -10.31 -7.33
CA ARG A 207 23.64 -10.81 -7.83
C ARG A 207 22.80 -11.50 -6.76
N SER A 208 23.45 -12.11 -5.77
CA SER A 208 22.81 -12.75 -4.61
C SER A 208 21.93 -11.79 -3.81
N TRP A 209 22.25 -10.50 -3.81
CA TRP A 209 21.40 -9.45 -3.25
C TRP A 209 20.41 -8.90 -4.28
N LEU A 210 20.92 -8.54 -5.46
CA LEU A 210 20.11 -7.89 -6.49
C LEU A 210 18.90 -8.73 -6.90
N GLY A 211 19.04 -10.06 -6.99
CA GLY A 211 17.95 -10.96 -7.34
C GLY A 211 16.75 -10.88 -6.38
N PRO A 212 16.91 -11.27 -5.10
CA PRO A 212 15.87 -11.15 -4.09
C PRO A 212 15.33 -9.72 -3.94
N TYR A 213 16.22 -8.72 -3.97
CA TYR A 213 15.80 -7.33 -3.78
C TYR A 213 14.96 -6.80 -4.96
N GLU A 214 15.33 -7.11 -6.21
CA GLU A 214 14.50 -6.79 -7.37
C GLU A 214 13.18 -7.57 -7.36
N ALA A 215 13.15 -8.81 -6.86
CA ALA A 215 11.91 -9.56 -6.66
C ALA A 215 11.00 -8.88 -5.63
N VAL A 216 11.54 -8.35 -4.51
CA VAL A 216 10.76 -7.51 -3.56
C VAL A 216 10.21 -6.27 -4.26
N LYS A 217 10.99 -5.59 -5.11
CA LYS A 217 10.47 -4.44 -5.89
C LYS A 217 9.35 -4.84 -6.85
N ARG A 218 9.47 -5.98 -7.55
CA ARG A 218 8.40 -6.49 -8.42
C ARG A 218 7.14 -6.81 -7.62
N TYR A 219 7.26 -7.48 -6.48
CA TYR A 219 6.14 -7.69 -5.55
C TYR A 219 5.47 -6.36 -5.15
N ARG A 220 6.25 -5.31 -4.87
CA ARG A 220 5.69 -3.98 -4.55
C ARG A 220 4.87 -3.40 -5.69
N ARG A 221 5.40 -3.47 -6.92
CA ARG A 221 4.73 -2.94 -8.12
C ARG A 221 3.47 -3.72 -8.48
N LEU A 222 3.53 -5.04 -8.37
CA LEU A 222 2.49 -5.93 -8.91
C LEU A 222 1.42 -6.29 -7.88
N ILE A 223 1.78 -6.33 -6.59
CA ILE A 223 0.91 -6.82 -5.51
C ILE A 223 0.68 -5.74 -4.44
N ASN A 224 1.73 -5.30 -3.74
CA ASN A 224 1.60 -4.44 -2.57
C ASN A 224 2.51 -3.21 -2.61
N ARG A 225 1.98 -2.10 -3.13
CA ARG A 225 2.70 -0.83 -3.24
C ARG A 225 3.01 -0.22 -1.87
N ASP A 226 2.15 -0.45 -0.88
CA ASP A 226 2.23 0.17 0.45
C ASP A 226 3.37 -0.39 1.31
N LEU A 227 3.97 -1.51 0.89
CA LEU A 227 5.15 -2.03 1.56
C LEU A 227 6.28 -0.98 1.48
N PRO A 228 6.84 -0.55 2.62
CA PRO A 228 7.86 0.50 2.63
C PRO A 228 9.15 0.00 1.97
N GLU A 229 9.90 0.91 1.34
CA GLU A 229 11.20 0.58 0.73
C GLU A 229 12.26 0.29 1.78
N GLU A 230 12.09 0.88 2.96
CA GLU A 230 12.97 0.78 4.10
C GLU A 230 12.23 0.08 5.25
N GLY A 231 12.93 -0.75 6.00
CA GLY A 231 12.37 -1.39 7.16
C GLY A 231 13.21 -2.52 7.68
N LYS A 232 12.71 -3.14 8.75
CA LYS A 232 13.26 -4.37 9.30
C LYS A 232 12.74 -5.54 8.51
N TRP A 233 13.65 -6.27 7.88
CA TRP A 233 13.36 -7.51 7.18
C TRP A 233 14.08 -8.66 7.88
N THR A 234 13.60 -9.87 7.65
CA THR A 234 14.35 -11.07 7.96
C THR A 234 15.18 -11.44 6.74
N LEU A 235 16.49 -11.51 6.91
CA LEU A 235 17.41 -11.99 5.87
C LEU A 235 17.87 -13.40 6.20
N LEU A 236 17.71 -14.31 5.24
CA LEU A 236 18.40 -15.59 5.27
C LEU A 236 19.64 -15.48 4.39
N GLY A 237 20.79 -15.80 4.96
CA GLY A 237 22.05 -15.76 4.26
C GLY A 237 22.95 -16.92 4.63
N ARG A 238 24.03 -17.04 3.86
CA ARG A 238 25.06 -18.06 4.03
C ARG A 238 26.37 -17.42 4.44
N VAL A 239 26.99 -17.91 5.51
CA VAL A 239 28.30 -17.41 5.95
C VAL A 239 29.35 -17.83 4.94
N THR A 240 30.14 -16.89 4.41
CA THR A 240 31.14 -17.15 3.35
C THR A 240 32.56 -16.78 3.76
N GLY A 241 32.71 -15.91 4.75
CA GLY A 241 34.01 -15.44 5.22
C GLY A 241 33.94 -14.75 6.58
N VAL A 242 35.08 -14.20 7.00
CA VAL A 242 35.23 -13.36 8.18
C VAL A 242 36.14 -12.20 7.83
N GLU A 243 35.71 -10.99 8.15
CA GLU A 243 36.42 -9.77 7.78
C GLU A 243 36.43 -8.76 8.92
N MET A 244 37.46 -7.91 8.94
CA MET A 244 37.58 -6.78 9.85
C MET A 244 37.29 -5.51 9.07
N VAL A 245 36.10 -4.94 9.23
CA VAL A 245 35.65 -3.74 8.50
C VAL A 245 35.15 -2.68 9.47
N ILE A 246 34.95 -1.45 8.98
CA ILE A 246 34.38 -0.37 9.77
C ILE A 246 32.89 -0.23 9.41
N PRO A 247 31.95 -0.73 10.25
CA PRO A 247 30.52 -0.75 9.94
C PRO A 247 29.89 0.63 10.12
N GLN A 248 30.27 1.56 9.24
CA GLN A 248 29.88 2.95 9.32
C GLN A 248 29.69 3.51 7.92
N ALA A 249 28.56 4.18 7.66
CA ALA A 249 28.24 4.73 6.35
C ALA A 249 29.10 5.96 6.00
N GLU A 250 29.47 6.77 6.99
CA GLU A 250 30.17 8.04 6.77
C GLU A 250 31.55 7.86 6.12
N LYS A 251 31.96 8.85 5.32
CA LYS A 251 33.30 8.90 4.71
C LYS A 251 34.39 9.05 5.76
N VAL A 252 34.13 9.85 6.80
CA VAL A 252 35.03 10.01 7.94
C VAL A 252 34.65 8.95 8.96
N LYS A 253 35.48 7.92 9.08
CA LYS A 253 35.29 6.82 10.03
C LYS A 253 35.66 7.29 11.43
N THR A 254 34.71 7.23 12.35
CA THR A 254 34.88 7.64 13.76
C THR A 254 34.93 6.46 14.71
N ILE A 255 34.50 5.28 14.28
CA ILE A 255 34.58 4.04 15.05
C ILE A 255 35.75 3.17 14.58
N THR A 256 36.23 2.30 15.47
CA THR A 256 37.26 1.31 15.14
C THR A 256 36.70 0.16 14.32
N ALA A 257 37.58 -0.47 13.53
CA ALA A 257 37.23 -1.66 12.78
C ALA A 257 36.77 -2.79 13.72
N ARG A 258 35.79 -3.56 13.25
CA ARG A 258 35.16 -4.66 13.97
C ARG A 258 35.23 -5.90 13.10
N TRP A 259 35.53 -7.00 13.74
CA TRP A 259 35.39 -8.31 13.14
C TRP A 259 33.93 -8.71 13.03
N GLY A 260 33.60 -9.41 11.96
CA GLY A 260 32.27 -9.96 11.73
C GLY A 260 32.27 -10.99 10.61
N TRP A 261 31.26 -11.84 10.64
CA TRP A 261 31.06 -12.89 9.64
C TRP A 261 30.46 -12.30 8.38
N VAL A 262 31.07 -12.57 7.24
CA VAL A 262 30.57 -12.15 5.93
C VAL A 262 29.45 -13.10 5.51
N VAL A 263 28.31 -12.53 5.13
CA VAL A 263 27.10 -13.26 4.78
C VAL A 263 26.70 -12.92 3.35
N THR A 264 26.55 -13.95 2.52
CA THR A 264 25.97 -13.83 1.19
C THR A 264 24.45 -14.03 1.30
N PRO A 265 23.62 -13.07 0.86
CA PRO A 265 22.16 -13.21 0.90
C PRO A 265 21.67 -14.39 0.08
N VAL A 266 20.62 -15.04 0.57
CA VAL A 266 19.92 -16.14 -0.11
C VAL A 266 18.45 -15.79 -0.29
N ALA A 267 17.84 -15.22 0.75
CA ALA A 267 16.45 -14.80 0.69
C ALA A 267 16.15 -13.62 1.63
N LEU A 268 15.08 -12.90 1.30
CA LEU A 268 14.47 -11.85 2.08
C LEU A 268 13.05 -12.26 2.45
N TYR A 269 12.69 -12.04 3.70
CA TYR A 269 11.37 -12.31 4.20
C TYR A 269 10.83 -11.10 4.95
N ILE A 270 9.61 -10.72 4.59
CA ILE A 270 8.86 -9.66 5.24
C ILE A 270 7.51 -10.28 5.67
N PRO A 271 7.32 -10.51 6.97
CA PRO A 271 6.15 -11.23 7.49
C PRO A 271 4.82 -10.65 7.00
N GLY A 272 3.92 -11.53 6.54
CA GLY A 272 2.60 -11.16 6.05
C GLY A 272 2.61 -10.39 4.72
N HIS A 273 3.77 -10.26 4.07
CA HIS A 273 3.91 -9.51 2.83
C HIS A 273 4.55 -10.36 1.74
N THR A 274 5.85 -10.64 1.85
CA THR A 274 6.58 -11.30 0.76
C THR A 274 7.74 -12.13 1.28
N PHE A 275 8.05 -13.17 0.53
CA PHE A 275 9.24 -13.99 0.66
C PHE A 275 9.90 -14.00 -0.72
N ALA A 276 11.11 -13.49 -0.82
CA ALA A 276 11.85 -13.37 -2.06
C ALA A 276 13.18 -14.09 -1.95
N PHE A 277 13.55 -14.88 -2.95
CA PHE A 277 14.72 -15.74 -2.89
C PHE A 277 15.55 -15.65 -4.17
N TYR A 278 16.84 -15.92 -4.01
CA TYR A 278 17.79 -15.89 -5.10
C TYR A 278 17.66 -17.17 -5.92
N GLU A 279 17.70 -17.02 -7.25
CA GLU A 279 17.66 -18.13 -8.17
C GLU A 279 18.70 -17.91 -9.27
N ALA A 280 19.72 -18.78 -9.29
CA ALA A 280 20.91 -18.58 -10.13
C ALA A 280 20.60 -18.69 -11.63
N ASP A 281 19.66 -19.56 -12.00
CA ASP A 281 19.30 -19.84 -13.39
C ASP A 281 18.21 -18.91 -13.92
N SER A 282 17.62 -18.07 -13.06
CA SER A 282 16.61 -17.08 -13.44
C SER A 282 17.27 -15.88 -14.13
N GLU A 283 16.74 -15.46 -15.28
CA GLU A 283 17.18 -14.23 -15.96
C GLU A 283 16.97 -12.98 -15.08
N LEU A 284 15.98 -13.02 -14.19
CA LEU A 284 15.66 -11.94 -13.24
C LEU A 284 16.52 -12.01 -11.97
N GLY A 285 17.30 -13.08 -11.79
CA GLY A 285 18.20 -13.31 -10.66
C GLY A 285 17.52 -13.75 -9.36
N GLY A 286 16.19 -13.79 -9.31
CA GLY A 286 15.43 -14.22 -8.14
C GLY A 286 13.94 -14.04 -8.36
N ASN A 287 13.15 -14.68 -7.51
CA ASN A 287 11.70 -14.70 -7.58
C ASN A 287 11.09 -14.40 -6.20
N PHE A 288 9.86 -13.89 -6.17
CA PHE A 288 9.07 -13.84 -4.94
C PHE A 288 8.02 -14.96 -4.90
N ALA A 289 7.59 -15.28 -3.69
CA ALA A 289 6.64 -16.35 -3.42
C ALA A 289 5.35 -16.15 -4.22
N GLY A 290 5.01 -17.14 -5.05
CA GLY A 290 3.82 -17.11 -5.90
C GLY A 290 3.95 -16.28 -7.20
N GLU A 291 5.13 -15.74 -7.52
CA GLU A 291 5.36 -14.94 -8.74
C GLU A 291 5.03 -15.73 -10.01
N GLU A 292 5.44 -16.99 -10.12
CA GLU A 292 5.17 -17.84 -11.30
C GLU A 292 3.68 -18.11 -11.53
N ARG A 293 2.89 -18.17 -10.45
CA ARG A 293 1.43 -18.42 -10.48
C ARG A 293 0.64 -17.12 -10.37
N MET A 294 1.31 -15.97 -10.47
CA MET A 294 0.70 -14.68 -10.16
C MET A 294 -0.51 -14.40 -11.06
N GLU A 295 -0.38 -14.68 -12.36
CA GLU A 295 -1.49 -14.48 -13.29
C GLU A 295 -2.63 -15.47 -13.07
N GLU A 296 -2.36 -16.71 -12.63
CA GLU A 296 -3.43 -17.65 -12.23
C GLU A 296 -4.24 -17.12 -11.04
N ILE A 297 -3.55 -16.49 -10.07
CA ILE A 297 -4.17 -15.92 -8.86
C ILE A 297 -4.94 -14.64 -9.19
N LYS A 298 -4.42 -13.79 -10.08
CA LYS A 298 -5.01 -12.48 -10.41
C LYS A 298 -6.06 -12.55 -11.51
N ALA A 299 -5.97 -13.46 -12.47
CA ALA A 299 -6.89 -13.55 -13.60
C ALA A 299 -8.38 -13.60 -13.23
N PRO A 300 -8.82 -14.30 -12.16
CA PRO A 300 -10.22 -14.28 -11.71
C PRO A 300 -10.70 -12.91 -11.21
N LEU A 301 -9.79 -12.00 -10.87
CA LEU A 301 -10.10 -10.66 -10.35
C LEU A 301 -10.12 -9.59 -11.44
N TYR A 302 -9.64 -9.90 -12.64
CA TYR A 302 -9.63 -8.95 -13.76
C TYR A 302 -11.03 -8.79 -14.36
N THR A 303 -11.45 -7.55 -14.57
CA THR A 303 -12.68 -7.25 -15.31
C THR A 303 -12.47 -7.34 -16.82
N VAL A 304 -11.29 -6.94 -17.29
CA VAL A 304 -10.87 -7.04 -18.69
C VAL A 304 -9.55 -7.79 -18.77
N ARG A 305 -9.47 -8.74 -19.69
CA ARG A 305 -8.28 -9.59 -19.86
C ARG A 305 -7.51 -9.33 -21.16
N VAL A 306 -8.21 -8.85 -22.18
CA VAL A 306 -7.66 -8.64 -23.52
C VAL A 306 -8.31 -7.39 -24.10
N ILE A 307 -7.54 -6.63 -24.88
CA ILE A 307 -8.05 -5.49 -25.64
C ILE A 307 -8.80 -6.01 -26.88
N PRO A 308 -10.09 -5.66 -27.07
CA PRO A 308 -10.81 -6.02 -28.29
C PRO A 308 -10.20 -5.40 -29.55
N ASP A 309 -10.24 -6.10 -30.69
CA ASP A 309 -9.69 -5.61 -31.95
C ASP A 309 -10.37 -4.33 -32.47
N ASP A 310 -11.65 -4.15 -32.11
CA ASP A 310 -12.50 -3.02 -32.51
C ASP A 310 -12.63 -1.96 -31.41
N VAL A 311 -11.70 -1.93 -30.46
CA VAL A 311 -11.75 -0.99 -29.33
C VAL A 311 -11.74 0.47 -29.81
N THR A 312 -12.71 1.24 -29.33
CA THR A 312 -12.76 2.70 -29.51
C THR A 312 -11.66 3.38 -28.67
N PRO A 313 -11.19 4.59 -29.02
CA PRO A 313 -10.23 5.33 -28.19
C PRO A 313 -10.66 5.49 -26.73
N GLU A 314 -11.94 5.70 -26.47
CA GLU A 314 -12.54 5.84 -25.14
C GLU A 314 -12.45 4.52 -24.38
N GLY A 315 -12.90 3.44 -25.01
CA GLY A 315 -12.76 2.08 -24.48
C GLY A 315 -11.31 1.71 -24.15
N LEU A 316 -10.33 2.14 -24.96
CA LEU A 316 -8.92 1.91 -24.67
C LEU A 316 -8.46 2.65 -23.40
N VAL A 317 -8.94 3.88 -23.18
CA VAL A 317 -8.65 4.64 -21.95
C VAL A 317 -9.31 3.99 -20.72
N GLU A 318 -10.50 3.43 -20.87
CA GLU A 318 -11.18 2.68 -19.80
C GLU A 318 -10.40 1.41 -19.44
N ILE A 319 -9.96 0.64 -20.44
CA ILE A 319 -9.12 -0.56 -20.24
C ILE A 319 -7.79 -0.18 -19.60
N PHE A 320 -7.17 0.92 -20.04
CA PHE A 320 -5.96 1.46 -19.43
C PHE A 320 -6.18 1.77 -17.94
N ALA A 321 -7.27 2.46 -17.59
CA ALA A 321 -7.61 2.74 -16.19
C ALA A 321 -7.89 1.46 -15.38
N ALA A 322 -8.61 0.48 -15.96
CA ALA A 322 -8.91 -0.80 -15.33
C ALA A 322 -7.64 -1.60 -15.05
N SER A 323 -6.74 -1.72 -16.02
CA SER A 323 -5.46 -2.43 -15.87
C SER A 323 -4.62 -1.89 -14.71
N ILE A 324 -4.59 -0.58 -14.49
CA ILE A 324 -3.90 0.04 -13.35
C ILE A 324 -4.60 -0.32 -12.02
N LYS A 325 -5.92 -0.14 -11.95
CA LYS A 325 -6.71 -0.43 -10.74
C LYS A 325 -6.59 -1.90 -10.32
N GLU A 326 -6.48 -2.80 -11.29
CA GLU A 326 -6.41 -4.24 -11.09
C GLU A 326 -4.98 -4.79 -11.05
N LYS A 327 -3.97 -3.90 -11.15
CA LYS A 327 -2.55 -4.24 -11.21
C LYS A 327 -2.19 -5.23 -12.32
N ASN A 328 -2.90 -5.20 -13.44
CA ASN A 328 -2.61 -5.97 -14.63
C ASN A 328 -1.57 -5.23 -15.49
N PHE A 329 -0.28 -5.44 -15.20
CA PHE A 329 0.81 -4.73 -15.86
C PHE A 329 0.94 -5.09 -17.35
N ASP A 330 0.64 -6.33 -17.73
CA ASP A 330 0.74 -6.77 -19.12
C ASP A 330 -0.33 -6.09 -19.98
N LEU A 331 -1.60 -6.08 -19.53
CA LEU A 331 -2.67 -5.35 -20.21
C LEU A 331 -2.41 -3.83 -20.26
N PHE A 332 -1.81 -3.27 -19.21
CA PHE A 332 -1.35 -1.89 -19.21
C PHE A 332 -0.30 -1.63 -20.30
N LYS A 333 0.67 -2.53 -20.48
CA LYS A 333 1.66 -2.42 -21.56
C LYS A 333 0.99 -2.52 -22.93
N GLU A 334 0.03 -3.41 -23.12
CA GLU A 334 -0.72 -3.54 -24.39
C GLU A 334 -1.45 -2.25 -24.78
N CYS A 335 -1.91 -1.47 -23.81
CA CYS A 335 -2.53 -0.17 -24.05
C CYS A 335 -1.55 0.92 -24.52
N ILE A 336 -0.23 0.68 -24.41
CA ILE A 336 0.82 1.65 -24.75
C ILE A 336 1.35 1.35 -26.16
N SER A 337 1.47 2.41 -26.97
CA SER A 337 2.01 2.33 -28.33
C SER A 337 3.28 1.45 -28.40
N PRO A 338 3.36 0.47 -29.31
CA PRO A 338 4.52 -0.42 -29.46
C PRO A 338 5.84 0.34 -29.69
N GLY A 339 5.77 1.52 -30.31
CA GLY A 339 6.93 2.40 -30.51
C GLY A 339 7.55 2.94 -29.22
N ARG A 340 6.89 2.76 -28.07
CA ARG A 340 7.39 3.11 -26.73
C ARG A 340 7.90 1.88 -25.95
N GLN A 341 8.04 0.74 -26.60
CA GLN A 341 8.47 -0.52 -25.97
C GLN A 341 9.73 -1.11 -26.63
N ARG A 342 10.46 -0.33 -27.44
CA ARG A 342 11.49 -0.87 -28.35
C ARG A 342 12.83 -1.14 -27.68
N ASN A 343 13.09 -0.52 -26.53
CA ASN A 343 14.36 -0.66 -25.82
C ASN A 343 14.20 -0.50 -24.30
N LYS A 344 15.25 -0.89 -23.56
CA LYS A 344 15.27 -0.85 -22.08
C LYS A 344 15.02 0.54 -21.49
N LYS A 345 15.41 1.63 -22.18
CA LYS A 345 15.17 2.99 -21.69
C LYS A 345 13.69 3.34 -21.79
N GLU A 346 13.05 3.00 -22.91
CA GLU A 346 11.61 3.20 -23.07
C GLU A 346 10.81 2.32 -22.09
N GLU A 347 11.23 1.07 -21.89
CA GLU A 347 10.61 0.17 -20.90
C GLU A 347 10.79 0.68 -19.45
N SER A 348 11.94 1.28 -19.12
CA SER A 348 12.14 1.95 -17.83
C SER A 348 11.19 3.13 -17.63
N LEU A 349 10.86 3.87 -18.68
CA LEU A 349 9.88 4.97 -18.61
C LEU A 349 8.46 4.44 -18.40
N ILE A 350 8.10 3.32 -19.04
CA ILE A 350 6.83 2.64 -18.81
C ILE A 350 6.68 2.24 -17.35
N ASN A 351 7.71 1.61 -16.77
CA ASN A 351 7.74 1.26 -15.35
C ASN A 351 7.59 2.48 -14.44
N TYR A 352 8.26 3.59 -14.77
CA TYR A 352 8.11 4.84 -14.02
C TYR A 352 6.66 5.37 -14.06
N HIS A 353 6.03 5.37 -15.23
CA HIS A 353 4.64 5.81 -15.36
C HIS A 353 3.66 4.86 -14.67
N TRP A 354 3.92 3.56 -14.71
CA TRP A 354 3.16 2.57 -13.95
C TRP A 354 3.16 2.88 -12.46
N ASP A 355 4.34 3.05 -11.86
CA ASP A 355 4.50 3.37 -10.44
C ASP A 355 3.77 4.68 -10.08
N LEU A 356 3.87 5.69 -10.95
CA LEU A 356 3.17 6.97 -10.80
C LEU A 356 1.65 6.82 -10.85
N HIS A 357 1.13 6.00 -11.77
CA HIS A 357 -0.30 5.78 -11.89
C HIS A 357 -0.86 5.00 -10.70
N LEU A 358 -0.17 3.96 -10.25
CA LEU A 358 -0.52 3.23 -9.03
C LEU A 358 -0.64 4.18 -7.83
N ASP A 359 0.33 5.09 -7.67
CA ASP A 359 0.29 6.06 -6.58
C ASP A 359 -0.92 6.99 -6.67
N ARG A 360 -1.21 7.50 -7.85
CA ARG A 360 -2.34 8.41 -8.08
C ARG A 360 -3.68 7.73 -7.85
N PHE A 361 -3.89 6.49 -8.27
CA PHE A 361 -5.15 5.77 -7.98
C PHE A 361 -5.30 5.40 -6.51
N ALA A 362 -4.20 5.15 -5.80
CA ALA A 362 -4.26 4.91 -4.37
C ALA A 362 -4.59 6.19 -3.57
N SER A 363 -4.06 7.35 -3.97
CA SER A 363 -4.09 8.57 -3.14
C SER A 363 -4.98 9.70 -3.67
N LEU A 364 -5.14 9.85 -4.98
CA LEU A 364 -5.78 11.03 -5.60
C LEU A 364 -7.05 10.70 -6.39
N TYR A 365 -7.09 9.55 -7.08
CA TYR A 365 -8.15 9.19 -8.00
C TYR A 365 -8.99 8.03 -7.46
N VAL A 366 -10.30 8.08 -7.70
CA VAL A 366 -11.24 7.02 -7.34
C VAL A 366 -11.93 6.46 -8.57
N HIS A 367 -12.21 7.32 -9.55
CA HIS A 367 -12.92 6.98 -10.77
C HIS A 367 -12.36 7.79 -11.95
N VAL A 368 -12.51 7.26 -13.15
CA VAL A 368 -12.10 7.91 -14.40
C VAL A 368 -13.31 7.91 -15.32
N THR A 369 -13.64 9.07 -15.85
CA THR A 369 -14.65 9.26 -16.90
C THR A 369 -13.96 9.66 -18.18
N THR A 370 -14.39 9.07 -19.28
CA THR A 370 -13.91 9.32 -20.64
C THR A 370 -14.93 10.18 -21.38
N GLU A 371 -14.44 11.24 -22.03
CA GLU A 371 -15.25 12.02 -22.98
C GLU A 371 -14.98 11.53 -24.40
N GLU A 372 -15.89 11.83 -25.32
CA GLU A 372 -15.75 11.49 -26.74
C GLU A 372 -14.46 12.09 -27.33
N ALA A 373 -13.65 11.25 -27.97
CA ALA A 373 -12.37 11.58 -28.51
C ALA A 373 -12.50 12.49 -29.74
N LYS A 374 -11.77 13.60 -29.72
CA LYS A 374 -11.63 14.47 -30.89
C LYS A 374 -10.49 13.96 -31.75
N ILE A 375 -10.83 13.31 -32.86
CA ILE A 375 -9.86 12.79 -33.82
C ILE A 375 -9.60 13.86 -34.89
N GLU A 376 -8.41 14.44 -34.86
CA GLU A 376 -7.89 15.28 -35.96
C GLU A 376 -7.06 14.38 -36.89
N VAL A 377 -7.44 14.33 -38.18
CA VAL A 377 -6.83 13.47 -39.21
C VAL A 377 -5.77 14.23 -40.00
#